data_AF-A0A1X7AJ43-F1
#
_entry.id   AF-A0A1X7AJ43-F1
#
_cell.length_a   1.000
_cell.length_b   1.000
_cell.length_c   1.000
_cell.angle_alpha   90.00
_cell.angle_beta   90.00
_cell.angle_gamma   90.00
#
_symmetry.space_group_name_H-M   'P 1'
#
loop_
_entity.id
_entity.type
_entity.pdbx_description
1 polymer ?
#
loop_
_entity_poly.entity_id
_entity_poly.type
_entity_poly.pdbx_seq_one_letter_code
_entity_poly.pdbx_strand_id
1 'polypeptide(L)'
;MKSLRYLSAGLAILASASFAGSASAEDKVCFYDHPEYEGAEWCYSTGDNSWIGSERNDRISSIKLYGDAYVTIYEHGNFGGAKTVVMGNTYRMDDLDDGISSFKVATRNSGNFACFFEHPGFRGTPMCAEAGGYSSDLNYYTLGRNKDSSLMTVGKVDVYAYEYPGYRTDKRWSILTRSHSNLDGYNGWMGDNTDSFRVEEREPSAAEIALDVNEAITAKAPLTQSTVIASHNAFNSTSYFGGQLIPGPNHRRSMIKQLQLGARFFELDVRKGNRQTKVCHSTDCGRKDTTLRRMLGEVDSWLKGADENDVVFFFLQDDMDGNSDGYRQLKNDVAWMGDMVYTAEACQKVPLDLTLEKVRKSGKRVFFYKSGGSTGCDIATNVMVGSGWERNIGVASINVNDDHVVLDRFTRSQECVNNFCKDAISADDARTGIENGVNAFGLDMIEESDLDSTSGRINKQLWAIGPENTYNGYAQGRSLEFWEYGDRFMQLSYGGETRAYACRLADGSWARTEASGVSWQGSGACTAEFPGSTFDAPLNAAEAKALRNALDSGAVVHVNFGVKDGEWQAGLWGQLSAR
;
A
#
# COMPACT_ATOMS: atom_id res chain seq x y z
N MET A 1 -4.19 -45.16 -66.88
CA MET A 1 -4.66 -43.86 -66.33
C MET A 1 -5.38 -44.11 -65.02
N LYS A 2 -4.80 -43.67 -63.90
CA LYS A 2 -5.47 -43.27 -62.64
C LYS A 2 -4.36 -42.94 -61.63
N SER A 3 -4.13 -41.65 -61.42
CA SER A 3 -3.26 -41.15 -60.36
C SER A 3 -4.03 -41.19 -59.04
N LEU A 4 -3.45 -41.81 -58.02
CA LEU A 4 -3.89 -41.68 -56.63
C LEU A 4 -3.24 -40.42 -56.05
N ARG A 5 -4.07 -39.45 -55.66
CA ARG A 5 -3.65 -38.29 -54.88
C ARG A 5 -3.55 -38.69 -53.41
N TYR A 6 -2.38 -38.48 -52.81
CA TYR A 6 -2.21 -38.46 -51.37
C TYR A 6 -2.79 -37.15 -50.81
N LEU A 7 -3.77 -37.24 -49.90
CA LEU A 7 -4.14 -36.13 -49.03
C LEU A 7 -3.45 -36.34 -47.69
N SER A 8 -2.50 -35.47 -47.38
CA SER A 8 -1.89 -35.34 -46.06
C SER A 8 -2.87 -34.59 -45.15
N ALA A 9 -3.33 -35.25 -44.08
CA ALA A 9 -4.12 -34.61 -43.03
C ALA A 9 -3.15 -33.85 -42.10
N GLY A 10 -3.16 -32.51 -42.20
CA GLY A 10 -2.50 -31.63 -41.24
C GLY A 10 -3.31 -31.57 -39.95
N LEU A 11 -2.73 -32.04 -38.85
CA LEU A 11 -3.28 -31.93 -37.50
C LEU A 11 -3.00 -30.51 -36.98
N ALA A 12 -3.98 -29.63 -37.00
CA ALA A 12 -3.88 -28.31 -36.38
C ALA A 12 -4.04 -28.46 -34.86
N ILE A 13 -2.95 -28.22 -34.12
CA ILE A 13 -2.98 -28.08 -32.66
C ILE A 13 -3.54 -26.69 -32.35
N LEU A 14 -4.83 -26.62 -32.01
CA LEU A 14 -5.43 -25.45 -31.40
C LEU A 14 -4.91 -25.34 -29.96
N ALA A 15 -3.94 -24.47 -29.74
CA ALA A 15 -3.56 -24.04 -28.41
C ALA A 15 -4.71 -23.18 -27.85
N SER A 16 -5.51 -23.77 -26.96
CA SER A 16 -6.50 -23.06 -26.18
C SER A 16 -5.78 -22.13 -25.21
N ALA A 17 -5.66 -20.85 -25.54
CA ALA A 17 -5.32 -19.83 -24.56
C ALA A 17 -6.50 -19.72 -23.57
N SER A 18 -6.39 -20.42 -22.45
CA SER A 18 -7.26 -20.18 -21.29
C SER A 18 -6.94 -18.80 -20.76
N PHE A 19 -7.75 -17.81 -21.14
CA PHE A 19 -7.81 -16.56 -20.39
C PHE A 19 -8.32 -16.93 -18.99
N ALA A 20 -7.41 -17.01 -18.03
CA ALA A 20 -7.78 -16.94 -16.62
C ALA A 20 -8.37 -15.55 -16.41
N GLY A 21 -9.69 -15.43 -16.55
CA GLY A 21 -10.39 -14.28 -16.04
C GLY A 21 -10.11 -14.21 -14.55
N SER A 22 -9.47 -13.14 -14.10
CA SER A 22 -9.37 -12.80 -12.69
C SER A 22 -10.79 -12.87 -12.14
N ALA A 23 -11.06 -13.83 -11.25
CA ALA A 23 -12.29 -13.79 -10.47
C ALA A 23 -12.23 -12.48 -9.70
N SER A 24 -13.01 -11.48 -10.12
CA SER A 24 -13.20 -10.26 -9.34
C SER A 24 -13.62 -10.70 -7.94
N ALA A 25 -12.95 -10.17 -6.92
CA ALA A 25 -13.29 -10.46 -5.54
C ALA A 25 -14.78 -10.18 -5.34
N GLU A 26 -15.51 -11.14 -4.78
CA GLU A 26 -16.96 -11.02 -4.60
C GLU A 26 -17.29 -9.82 -3.70
N ASP A 27 -18.06 -8.87 -4.23
CA ASP A 27 -18.59 -7.73 -3.46
C ASP A 27 -19.58 -8.24 -2.40
N LYS A 28 -19.18 -8.14 -1.13
CA LYS A 28 -20.00 -8.55 0.01
C LYS A 28 -19.64 -7.86 1.30
N VAL A 29 -20.54 -7.98 2.27
CA VAL A 29 -20.40 -7.47 3.62
C VAL A 29 -20.52 -8.62 4.60
N CYS A 30 -19.56 -8.78 5.49
CA CYS A 30 -19.59 -9.80 6.54
C CYS A 30 -19.70 -9.12 7.91
N PHE A 31 -20.74 -9.51 8.65
CA PHE A 31 -20.95 -9.13 10.05
C PHE A 31 -20.38 -10.18 10.98
N TYR A 32 -19.83 -9.73 12.10
CA TYR A 32 -19.25 -10.57 13.14
C TYR A 32 -19.88 -10.26 14.49
N ASP A 33 -20.10 -11.30 15.29
CA ASP A 33 -20.75 -11.16 16.60
C ASP A 33 -19.81 -10.80 17.76
N HIS A 34 -18.54 -10.58 17.46
CA HIS A 34 -17.57 -10.05 18.39
C HIS A 34 -16.71 -8.96 17.72
N PRO A 35 -16.07 -8.07 18.49
CA PRO A 35 -15.06 -7.16 17.98
C PRO A 35 -13.89 -7.89 17.32
N GLU A 36 -13.10 -7.14 16.55
CA GLU A 36 -11.87 -7.58 15.88
C GLU A 36 -12.10 -8.79 14.95
N TYR A 37 -13.28 -8.84 14.33
CA TYR A 37 -13.68 -9.86 13.36
C TYR A 37 -13.61 -11.28 13.95
N GLU A 38 -13.95 -11.41 15.23
CA GLU A 38 -14.06 -12.68 15.94
C GLU A 38 -15.49 -13.23 15.93
N GLY A 39 -15.61 -14.51 16.28
CA GLY A 39 -16.89 -15.16 16.52
C GLY A 39 -17.61 -15.63 15.26
N ALA A 40 -18.94 -15.65 15.30
CA ALA A 40 -19.77 -16.08 14.18
C ALA A 40 -19.75 -15.03 13.06
N GLU A 41 -19.65 -15.49 11.82
CA GLU A 41 -19.61 -14.65 10.61
C GLU A 41 -20.89 -14.85 9.79
N TRP A 42 -21.47 -13.74 9.33
CA TRP A 42 -22.62 -13.74 8.43
C TRP A 42 -22.40 -12.77 7.28
N CYS A 43 -22.27 -13.31 6.07
CA CYS A 43 -21.99 -12.54 4.86
C CYS A 43 -23.22 -12.36 3.97
N TYR A 44 -23.30 -11.19 3.34
CA TYR A 44 -24.40 -10.75 2.47
C TYR A 44 -23.83 -10.10 1.21
N SER A 45 -24.39 -10.43 0.06
CA SER A 45 -23.95 -9.93 -1.24
C SER A 45 -24.61 -8.57 -1.54
N THR A 46 -24.11 -7.88 -2.56
CA THR A 46 -24.73 -6.64 -3.04
C THR A 46 -26.18 -6.87 -3.48
N GLY A 47 -27.07 -5.94 -3.11
CA GLY A 47 -28.52 -6.07 -3.32
C GLY A 47 -29.26 -6.72 -2.15
N ASP A 48 -28.59 -7.40 -1.23
CA ASP A 48 -29.24 -7.93 -0.02
C ASP A 48 -29.78 -6.79 0.85
N ASN A 49 -31.06 -6.88 1.20
CA ASN A 49 -31.72 -5.91 2.06
C ASN A 49 -32.81 -6.62 2.88
N SER A 50 -32.62 -6.71 4.19
CA SER A 50 -33.57 -7.45 5.03
C SER A 50 -33.40 -7.18 6.53
N TRP A 51 -34.36 -7.73 7.28
CA TRP A 51 -34.17 -8.12 8.68
C TRP A 51 -32.99 -9.09 8.80
N ILE A 52 -32.16 -8.94 9.84
CA ILE A 52 -30.95 -9.75 10.04
C ILE A 52 -31.23 -11.16 10.54
N GLY A 53 -32.45 -11.43 11.01
CA GLY A 53 -32.86 -12.75 11.53
C GLY A 53 -32.76 -12.83 13.05
N SER A 54 -33.64 -13.61 13.68
CA SER A 54 -33.78 -13.67 15.14
C SER A 54 -32.54 -14.18 15.88
N GLU A 55 -31.75 -15.05 15.25
CA GLU A 55 -30.53 -15.61 15.86
C GLU A 55 -29.33 -14.64 15.85
N ARG A 56 -29.42 -13.59 15.02
CA ARG A 56 -28.31 -12.66 14.71
C ARG A 56 -28.61 -11.24 15.18
N ASN A 57 -29.89 -10.95 15.41
CA ASN A 57 -30.35 -9.65 15.86
C ASN A 57 -29.67 -9.21 17.14
N ASP A 58 -29.25 -7.96 17.19
CA ASP A 58 -28.66 -7.33 18.38
C ASP A 58 -27.41 -8.08 18.87
N ARG A 59 -26.55 -8.48 17.92
CA ARG A 59 -25.31 -9.21 18.20
C ARG A 59 -24.08 -8.73 17.42
N ILE A 60 -24.22 -7.77 16.52
CA ILE A 60 -23.13 -7.41 15.59
C ILE A 60 -22.19 -6.41 16.25
N SER A 61 -20.90 -6.76 16.30
CA SER A 61 -19.86 -5.93 16.93
C SER A 61 -18.69 -5.55 16.03
N SER A 62 -18.54 -6.18 14.86
CA SER A 62 -17.59 -5.75 13.83
C SER A 62 -18.04 -6.10 12.42
N ILE A 63 -17.52 -5.37 11.42
CA ILE A 63 -17.98 -5.41 10.04
C ILE A 63 -16.78 -5.40 9.09
N LYS A 64 -16.69 -6.39 8.20
CA LYS A 64 -15.74 -6.41 7.09
C LYS A 64 -16.45 -6.20 5.75
N LEU A 65 -15.84 -5.42 4.87
CA LEU A 65 -16.31 -5.12 3.53
C LEU A 65 -15.33 -5.66 2.48
N TYR A 66 -15.88 -6.29 1.44
CA TYR A 66 -15.13 -6.85 0.31
C TYR A 66 -15.48 -6.10 -0.97
N GLY A 67 -14.46 -5.88 -1.81
CA GLY A 67 -14.60 -5.16 -3.07
C GLY A 67 -15.26 -3.81 -2.87
N ASP A 68 -16.24 -3.51 -3.73
CA ASP A 68 -16.96 -2.24 -3.73
C ASP A 68 -18.24 -2.24 -2.89
N ALA A 69 -18.49 -3.31 -2.12
CA ALA A 69 -19.65 -3.37 -1.24
C ALA A 69 -19.56 -2.37 -0.08
N TYR A 70 -20.69 -1.72 0.21
CA TYR A 70 -20.93 -0.94 1.42
C TYR A 70 -22.29 -1.29 2.02
N VAL A 71 -22.54 -0.91 3.26
CA VAL A 71 -23.80 -1.21 3.95
C VAL A 71 -24.39 0.00 4.65
N THR A 72 -25.71 0.19 4.50
CA THR A 72 -26.51 1.01 5.43
C THR A 72 -27.11 0.09 6.48
N ILE A 73 -26.83 0.35 7.76
CA ILE A 73 -27.32 -0.43 8.89
C ILE A 73 -28.36 0.36 9.69
N TYR A 74 -29.30 -0.35 10.32
CA TYR A 74 -30.43 0.20 11.06
C TYR A 74 -30.64 -0.51 12.39
N GLU A 75 -30.95 0.28 13.42
CA GLU A 75 -31.19 -0.18 14.80
C GLU A 75 -32.42 -1.08 14.94
N HIS A 76 -33.43 -0.88 14.09
CA HIS A 76 -34.67 -1.65 14.16
C HIS A 76 -34.98 -2.37 12.85
N GLY A 77 -35.87 -3.36 12.92
CA GLY A 77 -36.42 -4.02 11.75
C GLY A 77 -37.17 -3.04 10.83
N ASN A 78 -37.40 -3.44 9.58
CA ASN A 78 -38.03 -2.60 8.56
C ASN A 78 -37.31 -1.25 8.31
N PHE A 79 -36.00 -1.20 8.51
CA PHE A 79 -35.16 -0.03 8.27
C PHE A 79 -35.53 1.19 9.14
N GLY A 80 -35.99 0.95 10.37
CA GLY A 80 -36.32 1.98 11.35
C GLY A 80 -35.21 2.22 12.39
N GLY A 81 -35.44 3.18 13.28
CA GLY A 81 -34.50 3.53 14.37
C GLY A 81 -33.29 4.33 13.89
N ALA A 82 -32.24 4.38 14.72
CA ALA A 82 -30.96 4.96 14.34
C ALA A 82 -30.36 4.25 13.12
N LYS A 83 -29.56 4.96 12.32
CA LYS A 83 -28.96 4.42 11.09
C LYS A 83 -27.59 5.00 10.82
N THR A 84 -26.77 4.27 10.10
CA THR A 84 -25.52 4.80 9.54
C THR A 84 -25.09 4.10 8.26
N VAL A 85 -24.05 4.63 7.60
CA VAL A 85 -23.42 4.07 6.40
C VAL A 85 -21.98 3.66 6.72
N VAL A 86 -21.63 2.42 6.38
CA VAL A 86 -20.31 1.82 6.62
C VAL A 86 -19.65 1.50 5.27
N MET A 87 -18.50 2.12 4.98
CA MET A 87 -17.71 1.94 3.75
C MET A 87 -16.26 1.47 4.00
N GLY A 88 -15.77 1.59 5.24
CA GLY A 88 -14.50 1.01 5.69
C GLY A 88 -14.72 -0.15 6.66
N ASN A 89 -13.72 -1.01 6.83
CA ASN A 89 -13.81 -2.08 7.82
C ASN A 89 -13.93 -1.48 9.22
N THR A 90 -14.89 -1.96 10.00
CA THR A 90 -15.15 -1.47 11.35
C THR A 90 -14.81 -2.58 12.33
N TYR A 91 -13.66 -2.44 13.00
CA TYR A 91 -13.15 -3.50 13.87
C TYR A 91 -13.88 -3.58 15.21
N ARG A 92 -14.53 -2.51 15.66
CA ARG A 92 -15.29 -2.47 16.92
C ARG A 92 -16.31 -1.35 16.91
N MET A 93 -17.59 -1.70 17.03
CA MET A 93 -18.73 -0.78 17.11
C MET A 93 -18.85 -0.11 18.49
N ASP A 94 -19.70 0.94 18.63
CA ASP A 94 -20.13 1.51 19.93
C ASP A 94 -21.64 1.86 19.89
N ASP A 95 -22.10 3.01 19.36
CA ASP A 95 -23.53 3.41 19.47
C ASP A 95 -24.53 2.41 18.81
N LEU A 96 -24.10 1.59 17.83
CA LEU A 96 -24.89 0.49 17.25
C LEU A 96 -24.30 -0.92 17.55
N ASP A 97 -23.38 -1.04 18.50
CA ASP A 97 -22.88 -2.34 18.97
C ASP A 97 -24.04 -3.15 19.55
N ASP A 98 -24.18 -4.40 19.11
CA ASP A 98 -25.31 -5.26 19.50
C ASP A 98 -26.69 -4.61 19.31
N GLY A 99 -26.82 -3.64 18.40
CA GLY A 99 -28.08 -2.95 18.12
C GLY A 99 -28.58 -3.09 16.69
N ILE A 100 -27.88 -3.84 15.84
CA ILE A 100 -28.22 -3.92 14.41
C ILE A 100 -29.32 -4.96 14.17
N SER A 101 -30.40 -4.47 13.56
CA SER A 101 -31.61 -5.24 13.27
C SER A 101 -31.85 -5.43 11.77
N SER A 102 -31.64 -4.40 10.95
CA SER A 102 -31.82 -4.52 9.49
C SER A 102 -30.76 -3.74 8.73
N PHE A 103 -30.58 -4.09 7.45
CA PHE A 103 -29.49 -3.52 6.64
C PHE A 103 -29.84 -3.49 5.16
N LYS A 104 -29.07 -2.71 4.39
CA LYS A 104 -29.09 -2.67 2.93
C LYS A 104 -27.66 -2.68 2.40
N VAL A 105 -27.30 -3.69 1.63
CA VAL A 105 -25.99 -3.80 0.95
C VAL A 105 -26.10 -3.25 -0.45
N ALA A 106 -25.16 -2.40 -0.83
CA ALA A 106 -25.06 -1.82 -2.15
C ALA A 106 -23.59 -1.72 -2.58
N THR A 107 -23.37 -1.33 -3.84
CA THR A 107 -22.03 -1.15 -4.42
C THR A 107 -21.71 0.34 -4.48
N ARG A 108 -20.49 0.72 -4.09
CA ARG A 108 -19.97 2.07 -4.28
C ARG A 108 -19.73 2.34 -5.76
N ASN A 109 -19.83 3.59 -6.16
CA ASN A 109 -19.49 4.02 -7.52
C ASN A 109 -18.00 4.39 -7.65
N SER A 110 -17.30 4.52 -6.52
CA SER A 110 -15.88 4.87 -6.46
C SER A 110 -15.17 4.15 -5.31
N GLY A 111 -13.88 3.87 -5.50
CA GLY A 111 -12.96 3.47 -4.42
C GLY A 111 -12.57 4.62 -3.49
N ASN A 112 -12.89 5.87 -3.86
CA ASN A 112 -12.62 7.07 -3.11
C ASN A 112 -13.75 7.36 -2.11
N PHE A 113 -13.46 7.35 -0.81
CA PHE A 113 -14.44 7.63 0.24
C PHE A 113 -13.81 8.12 1.54
N ALA A 114 -14.63 8.59 2.47
CA ALA A 114 -14.20 8.94 3.81
C ALA A 114 -15.19 8.45 4.86
N CYS A 115 -14.68 8.17 6.06
CA CYS A 115 -15.44 7.72 7.22
C CYS A 115 -15.02 8.49 8.48
N PHE A 116 -15.97 9.14 9.14
CA PHE A 116 -15.81 9.65 10.50
C PHE A 116 -16.17 8.57 11.52
N PHE A 117 -15.46 8.52 12.63
CA PHE A 117 -15.67 7.55 13.71
C PHE A 117 -15.82 8.25 15.07
N GLU A 118 -16.63 7.65 15.95
CA GLU A 118 -16.93 8.17 17.29
C GLU A 118 -15.70 8.35 18.18
N HIS A 119 -14.66 7.54 17.99
CA HIS A 119 -13.50 7.50 18.89
C HIS A 119 -12.17 7.55 18.13
N PRO A 120 -11.06 7.90 18.81
CA PRO A 120 -9.72 7.76 18.26
C PRO A 120 -9.40 6.31 17.84
N GLY A 121 -8.52 6.16 16.86
CA GLY A 121 -8.05 4.88 16.34
C GLY A 121 -9.05 4.18 15.43
N PHE A 122 -9.94 4.94 14.78
CA PHE A 122 -11.00 4.44 13.89
C PHE A 122 -11.94 3.45 14.59
N ARG A 123 -12.26 3.75 15.86
CA ARG A 123 -13.14 2.93 16.71
C ARG A 123 -14.54 3.53 16.77
N GLY A 124 -15.54 2.67 16.83
CA GLY A 124 -16.94 3.05 17.01
C GLY A 124 -17.74 2.95 15.72
N THR A 125 -19.03 3.26 15.83
CA THR A 125 -19.97 3.26 14.71
C THR A 125 -19.62 4.39 13.75
N PRO A 126 -19.21 4.11 12.49
CA PRO A 126 -18.78 5.17 11.60
C PRO A 126 -19.96 5.84 10.91
N MET A 127 -19.72 7.01 10.32
CA MET A 127 -20.53 7.56 9.24
C MET A 127 -19.63 7.84 8.04
N CYS A 128 -19.94 7.19 6.91
CA CYS A 128 -19.15 7.29 5.69
C CYS A 128 -19.90 7.96 4.53
N ALA A 129 -19.15 8.54 3.60
CA ALA A 129 -19.64 8.92 2.29
C ALA A 129 -18.56 8.68 1.22
N GLU A 130 -18.99 8.23 0.03
CA GLU A 130 -18.13 8.15 -1.15
C GLU A 130 -17.88 9.55 -1.74
N ALA A 131 -16.88 9.68 -2.61
CA ALA A 131 -16.65 10.92 -3.35
C ALA A 131 -17.91 11.37 -4.12
N GLY A 132 -18.26 12.64 -4.01
CA GLY A 132 -19.53 13.22 -4.46
C GLY A 132 -20.66 13.12 -3.42
N GLY A 133 -20.47 12.35 -2.34
CA GLY A 133 -21.40 12.18 -1.23
C GLY A 133 -21.25 13.23 -0.13
N TYR A 134 -22.26 13.31 0.74
CA TYR A 134 -22.33 14.32 1.81
C TYR A 134 -23.27 13.94 2.95
N SER A 135 -23.14 14.66 4.07
CA SER A 135 -24.17 14.78 5.10
C SER A 135 -24.42 16.26 5.40
N SER A 136 -25.66 16.74 5.24
CA SER A 136 -26.03 18.13 5.55
C SER A 136 -26.29 18.36 7.05
N ASP A 137 -26.53 17.30 7.82
CA ASP A 137 -26.72 17.33 9.27
C ASP A 137 -26.48 15.91 9.80
N LEU A 138 -25.48 15.74 10.67
CA LEU A 138 -25.11 14.45 11.22
C LEU A 138 -26.13 13.90 12.22
N ASN A 139 -27.08 14.71 12.70
CA ASN A 139 -28.19 14.21 13.53
C ASN A 139 -29.15 13.28 12.77
N TYR A 140 -29.06 13.20 11.44
CA TYR A 140 -29.79 12.19 10.66
C TYR A 140 -29.16 10.78 10.73
N TYR A 141 -28.01 10.65 11.39
CA TYR A 141 -27.24 9.42 11.50
C TYR A 141 -26.85 9.14 12.95
N THR A 142 -26.50 7.89 13.26
CA THR A 142 -26.14 7.46 14.62
C THR A 142 -24.98 8.28 15.21
N LEU A 143 -23.93 8.53 14.40
CA LEU A 143 -22.76 9.29 14.84
C LEU A 143 -23.16 10.60 15.52
N GLY A 144 -24.17 11.29 14.98
CA GLY A 144 -24.70 12.52 15.55
C GLY A 144 -23.74 13.69 15.45
N ARG A 145 -24.22 14.85 15.89
CA ARG A 145 -23.46 16.10 15.91
C ARG A 145 -22.26 16.01 16.85
N ASN A 146 -21.10 16.50 16.40
CA ASN A 146 -19.96 16.84 17.27
C ASN A 146 -19.53 15.64 18.14
N LYS A 147 -19.44 14.45 17.54
CA LYS A 147 -18.98 13.24 18.22
C LYS A 147 -17.84 12.53 17.48
N ASP A 148 -17.36 13.09 16.37
CA ASP A 148 -16.33 12.46 15.55
C ASP A 148 -14.93 12.72 16.10
N SER A 149 -14.22 11.67 16.50
CA SER A 149 -12.86 11.78 17.05
C SER A 149 -11.77 11.29 16.09
N SER A 150 -12.11 10.56 15.03
CA SER A 150 -11.14 10.18 13.99
C SER A 150 -11.75 10.16 12.59
N LEU A 151 -10.89 10.31 11.58
CA LEU A 151 -11.26 10.36 10.16
C LEU A 151 -10.37 9.38 9.37
N MET A 152 -11.00 8.46 8.67
CA MET A 152 -10.34 7.64 7.65
C MET A 152 -10.65 8.23 6.27
N THR A 153 -9.62 8.54 5.49
CA THR A 153 -9.74 8.85 4.06
C THR A 153 -9.15 7.70 3.24
N VAL A 154 -9.89 7.25 2.24
CA VAL A 154 -9.49 6.18 1.33
C VAL A 154 -9.50 6.73 -0.09
N GLY A 155 -8.38 6.54 -0.79
CA GLY A 155 -8.13 7.15 -2.08
C GLY A 155 -7.92 8.68 -2.04
N LYS A 156 -8.12 9.33 -3.18
CA LYS A 156 -7.78 10.75 -3.39
C LYS A 156 -9.01 11.62 -3.18
N VAL A 157 -9.29 11.91 -1.91
CA VAL A 157 -10.44 12.76 -1.50
C VAL A 157 -10.03 13.99 -0.70
N ASP A 158 -10.81 15.05 -0.86
CA ASP A 158 -10.91 16.18 0.06
C ASP A 158 -12.19 16.05 0.90
N VAL A 159 -12.04 16.07 2.22
CA VAL A 159 -13.17 16.06 3.15
C VAL A 159 -13.38 17.46 3.70
N TYR A 160 -14.45 18.11 3.25
CA TYR A 160 -14.87 19.41 3.76
C TYR A 160 -15.72 19.20 5.02
N ALA A 161 -15.16 19.47 6.19
CA ALA A 161 -15.83 19.31 7.49
C ALA A 161 -16.33 20.67 8.02
N TYR A 162 -17.55 20.70 8.56
CA TYR A 162 -18.23 21.91 9.03
C TYR A 162 -18.78 21.74 10.45
N GLU A 163 -18.66 22.78 11.28
CA GLU A 163 -19.10 22.76 12.68
C GLU A 163 -20.62 22.84 12.86
N TYR A 164 -21.33 23.25 11.81
CA TYR A 164 -22.78 23.45 11.83
C TYR A 164 -23.43 22.73 10.66
N PRO A 165 -24.76 22.47 10.72
CA PRO A 165 -25.49 21.90 9.60
C PRO A 165 -25.46 22.82 8.37
N GLY A 166 -25.67 22.23 7.20
CA GLY A 166 -25.88 22.96 5.95
C GLY A 166 -24.61 23.59 5.36
N TYR A 167 -23.42 23.02 5.62
CA TYR A 167 -22.16 23.39 4.97
C TYR A 167 -21.77 24.87 5.14
N ARG A 168 -22.01 25.41 6.34
CA ARG A 168 -21.82 26.84 6.61
C ARG A 168 -20.35 27.25 6.55
N THR A 169 -20.00 27.96 5.47
CA THR A 169 -18.66 28.55 5.28
C THR A 169 -18.46 29.88 6.03
N ASP A 170 -19.54 30.46 6.55
CA ASP A 170 -19.51 31.65 7.42
C ASP A 170 -19.22 31.31 8.90
N LYS A 171 -19.09 30.01 9.20
CA LYS A 171 -18.69 29.44 10.50
C LYS A 171 -17.37 28.71 10.35
N ARG A 172 -16.94 27.99 11.39
CA ARG A 172 -15.71 27.19 11.34
C ARG A 172 -15.91 26.01 10.40
N TRP A 173 -14.94 25.80 9.51
CA TRP A 173 -14.86 24.66 8.61
C TRP A 173 -13.39 24.39 8.27
N SER A 174 -13.08 23.17 7.80
CA SER A 174 -11.73 22.77 7.39
C SER A 174 -11.78 21.78 6.22
N ILE A 175 -10.65 21.62 5.54
CA ILE A 175 -10.44 20.59 4.52
C ILE A 175 -9.44 19.58 5.09
N LEU A 176 -9.82 18.31 5.09
CA LEU A 176 -9.05 17.20 5.63
C LEU A 176 -8.73 16.23 4.47
N THR A 177 -7.44 16.02 4.18
CA THR A 177 -7.00 15.34 2.95
C THR A 177 -6.34 13.97 3.20
N ARG A 178 -6.04 13.67 4.46
CA ARG A 178 -5.38 12.43 4.91
C ARG A 178 -6.13 11.85 6.12
N SER A 179 -5.87 10.58 6.39
CA SER A 179 -6.39 9.89 7.56
C SER A 179 -5.77 10.42 8.85
N HIS A 180 -6.59 10.49 9.90
CA HIS A 180 -6.22 10.92 11.24
C HIS A 180 -6.89 10.01 12.26
N SER A 181 -6.07 9.22 12.95
CA SER A 181 -6.53 8.38 14.07
C SER A 181 -6.97 9.20 15.28
N ASN A 182 -6.68 10.50 15.33
CA ASN A 182 -7.21 11.43 16.31
C ASN A 182 -7.28 12.82 15.66
N LEU A 183 -8.45 13.44 15.66
CA LEU A 183 -8.69 14.77 15.06
C LEU A 183 -8.33 15.93 15.98
N ASP A 184 -8.04 15.69 17.26
CA ASP A 184 -7.71 16.75 18.22
C ASP A 184 -6.44 17.52 17.82
N GLY A 185 -6.63 18.78 17.43
CA GLY A 185 -5.55 19.72 17.10
C GLY A 185 -5.02 19.60 15.67
N TYR A 186 -5.64 18.81 14.80
CA TYR A 186 -5.19 18.63 13.42
C TYR A 186 -5.63 19.78 12.51
N ASN A 187 -4.68 20.48 11.86
CA ASN A 187 -4.93 21.65 11.00
C ASN A 187 -5.84 22.71 11.67
N GLY A 188 -5.72 22.85 12.98
CA GLY A 188 -6.60 23.71 13.77
C GLY A 188 -8.06 23.26 13.83
N TRP A 189 -8.42 22.09 13.28
CA TRP A 189 -9.65 21.37 13.58
C TRP A 189 -9.50 20.62 14.92
N MET A 190 -10.62 20.38 15.60
CA MET A 190 -10.65 19.62 16.84
C MET A 190 -11.66 18.49 16.65
N GLY A 191 -11.40 17.32 17.23
CA GLY A 191 -12.40 16.26 17.29
C GLY A 191 -13.69 16.78 17.92
N ASP A 192 -14.78 16.05 17.70
CA ASP A 192 -16.10 16.34 18.24
C ASP A 192 -16.61 17.72 17.79
N ASN A 193 -16.30 18.14 16.56
CA ASN A 193 -16.77 19.40 16.00
C ASN A 193 -17.33 19.26 14.58
N THR A 194 -17.54 18.07 14.05
CA THR A 194 -18.18 17.92 12.74
C THR A 194 -19.69 17.73 12.92
N ASP A 195 -20.48 18.48 12.15
CA ASP A 195 -21.94 18.35 12.09
C ASP A 195 -22.48 18.25 10.66
N SER A 196 -21.73 18.74 9.67
CA SER A 196 -21.99 18.43 8.27
C SER A 196 -20.68 18.25 7.52
N PHE A 197 -20.68 17.46 6.45
CA PHE A 197 -19.48 17.24 5.64
C PHE A 197 -19.80 16.93 4.19
N ARG A 198 -18.81 17.14 3.32
CA ARG A 198 -18.80 16.72 1.91
C ARG A 198 -17.51 15.99 1.63
N VAL A 199 -17.59 14.97 0.78
CA VAL A 199 -16.43 14.24 0.27
C VAL A 199 -16.34 14.53 -1.20
N GLU A 200 -15.25 15.15 -1.64
CA GLU A 200 -15.04 15.50 -3.04
C GLU A 200 -13.79 14.77 -3.54
N GLU A 201 -13.84 14.32 -4.79
CA GLU A 201 -12.66 13.75 -5.46
C GLU A 201 -11.65 14.87 -5.73
N ARG A 202 -10.36 14.55 -5.58
CA ARG A 202 -9.27 15.47 -5.89
C ARG A 202 -8.25 14.82 -6.79
N GLU A 203 -7.54 15.67 -7.53
CA GLU A 203 -6.33 15.24 -8.23
C GLU A 203 -5.25 14.78 -7.24
N PRO A 204 -4.36 13.85 -7.65
CA PRO A 204 -3.21 13.48 -6.84
C PRO A 204 -2.31 14.69 -6.60
N SER A 205 -1.81 14.80 -5.38
CA SER A 205 -0.81 15.78 -5.01
C SER A 205 0.53 15.46 -5.68
N ALA A 206 1.40 16.47 -5.77
CA ALA A 206 2.75 16.30 -6.29
C ALA A 206 3.54 15.17 -5.61
N ALA A 207 3.36 14.98 -4.29
CA ALA A 207 4.01 13.90 -3.56
C ALA A 207 3.46 12.52 -3.92
N GLU A 208 2.14 12.39 -4.10
CA GLU A 208 1.50 11.14 -4.51
C GLU A 208 1.90 10.75 -5.94
N ILE A 209 2.00 11.70 -6.86
CA ILE A 209 2.51 11.45 -8.23
C ILE A 209 3.96 10.96 -8.17
N ALA A 210 4.80 11.59 -7.35
CA ALA A 210 6.21 11.17 -7.21
C ALA A 210 6.34 9.76 -6.62
N LEU A 211 5.52 9.42 -5.62
CA LEU A 211 5.46 8.06 -5.06
C LEU A 211 5.09 7.04 -6.14
N ASP A 212 3.98 7.25 -6.85
CA ASP A 212 3.50 6.34 -7.89
C ASP A 212 4.55 6.12 -9.00
N VAL A 213 5.25 7.18 -9.43
CA VAL A 213 6.34 7.04 -10.42
C VAL A 213 7.50 6.18 -9.90
N ASN A 214 7.93 6.41 -8.65
CA ASN A 214 9.02 5.63 -8.05
C ASN A 214 8.61 4.16 -7.83
N GLU A 215 7.34 3.91 -7.51
CA GLU A 215 6.79 2.56 -7.36
C GLU A 215 6.66 1.86 -8.71
N ALA A 216 6.16 2.54 -9.74
CA ALA A 216 5.97 2.00 -11.09
C ALA A 216 7.29 1.54 -11.73
N ILE A 217 8.36 2.34 -11.60
CA ILE A 217 9.67 1.96 -12.12
C ILE A 217 10.29 0.81 -11.34
N THR A 218 10.10 0.78 -10.01
CA THR A 218 10.63 -0.28 -9.14
C THR A 218 9.85 -1.59 -9.29
N ALA A 219 8.59 -1.55 -9.73
CA ALA A 219 7.70 -2.72 -9.73
C ALA A 219 8.21 -3.91 -10.55
N LYS A 220 9.09 -3.67 -11.54
CA LYS A 220 9.72 -4.71 -12.37
C LYS A 220 11.03 -5.26 -11.80
N ALA A 221 11.61 -4.62 -10.79
CA ALA A 221 12.79 -5.14 -10.11
C ALA A 221 12.42 -6.41 -9.32
N PRO A 222 13.29 -7.44 -9.29
CA PRO A 222 13.28 -8.45 -8.26
C PRO A 222 13.23 -7.78 -6.88
N LEU A 223 12.49 -8.35 -5.92
CA LEU A 223 12.38 -7.75 -4.58
C LEU A 223 13.75 -7.49 -3.95
N THR A 224 14.71 -8.40 -4.10
CA THR A 224 16.11 -8.26 -3.63
C THR A 224 16.85 -7.07 -4.24
N GLN A 225 16.33 -6.51 -5.32
CA GLN A 225 16.86 -5.34 -6.02
C GLN A 225 15.89 -4.16 -6.01
N SER A 226 14.80 -4.23 -5.23
CA SER A 226 13.82 -3.15 -5.14
C SER A 226 14.22 -2.11 -4.10
N THR A 227 13.85 -0.85 -4.32
CA THR A 227 13.92 0.20 -3.29
C THR A 227 12.52 0.50 -2.81
N VAL A 228 12.24 0.31 -1.52
CA VAL A 228 10.90 0.50 -0.94
C VAL A 228 10.97 1.33 0.32
N ILE A 229 9.96 2.18 0.52
CA ILE A 229 9.78 2.92 1.76
C ILE A 229 9.20 1.97 2.80
N ALA A 230 9.84 1.91 3.97
CA ALA A 230 9.49 0.96 5.01
C ALA A 230 9.26 1.62 6.37
N SER A 231 8.42 0.98 7.17
CA SER A 231 8.19 1.32 8.57
C SER A 231 8.66 0.19 9.47
N HIS A 232 9.36 0.56 10.53
CA HIS A 232 9.79 -0.35 11.57
C HIS A 232 8.68 -0.49 12.62
N ASN A 233 8.17 -1.71 12.77
CA ASN A 233 7.18 -2.05 13.80
C ASN A 233 5.96 -1.12 13.82
N ALA A 234 5.30 -1.04 12.67
CA ALA A 234 4.27 -0.06 12.31
C ALA A 234 3.11 0.05 13.30
N PHE A 235 2.77 -1.08 13.94
CA PHE A 235 1.71 -1.19 14.92
C PHE A 235 2.03 -0.44 16.23
N ASN A 236 3.30 -0.39 16.65
CA ASN A 236 3.69 0.17 17.95
C ASN A 236 3.57 1.70 17.93
N SER A 237 2.33 2.16 17.96
CA SER A 237 1.93 3.50 17.61
C SER A 237 0.97 4.06 18.64
N THR A 238 1.21 5.31 19.06
CA THR A 238 0.28 6.01 19.97
C THR A 238 -1.13 6.16 19.41
N SER A 239 -1.31 6.01 18.09
CA SER A 239 -2.60 6.03 17.41
C SER A 239 -3.62 5.00 17.92
N TYR A 240 -3.18 3.89 18.50
CA TYR A 240 -4.07 2.78 18.83
C TYR A 240 -4.45 2.67 20.31
N PHE A 241 -3.87 3.51 21.17
CA PHE A 241 -3.96 3.36 22.63
C PHE A 241 -4.49 4.60 23.37
N GLY A 242 -5.18 5.52 22.67
CA GLY A 242 -6.08 6.51 23.29
C GLY A 242 -5.50 7.31 24.46
N GLY A 243 -4.38 8.00 24.26
CA GLY A 243 -3.74 8.84 25.29
C GLY A 243 -2.94 8.07 26.35
N GLN A 244 -2.90 6.74 26.29
CA GLN A 244 -2.04 5.94 27.15
C GLN A 244 -0.59 6.08 26.70
N LEU A 245 0.30 6.38 27.66
CA LEU A 245 1.73 6.39 27.41
C LEU A 245 2.20 4.97 27.08
N ILE A 246 2.63 4.78 25.84
CA ILE A 246 3.40 3.60 25.44
C ILE A 246 4.86 3.91 25.78
N PRO A 247 5.54 3.06 26.56
CA PRO A 247 6.96 3.22 26.82
C PRO A 247 7.78 3.00 25.53
N GLY A 248 8.09 4.09 24.83
CA GLY A 248 8.91 4.03 23.62
C GLY A 248 8.17 3.52 22.38
N PRO A 249 7.13 4.24 21.90
CA PRO A 249 6.46 3.88 20.66
C PRO A 249 7.41 4.06 19.47
N ASN A 250 7.31 3.17 18.49
CA ASN A 250 8.00 3.34 17.20
C ASN A 250 7.30 4.39 16.33
N HIS A 251 5.99 4.59 16.51
CA HIS A 251 5.21 5.51 15.68
C HIS A 251 4.22 6.37 16.47
N ARG A 252 3.77 7.44 15.81
CA ARG A 252 2.61 8.25 16.24
C ARG A 252 1.46 8.22 15.26
N ARG A 253 1.70 7.66 14.07
CA ARG A 253 0.75 7.59 12.96
C ARG A 253 0.20 6.17 12.86
N SER A 254 -1.06 6.05 12.47
CA SER A 254 -1.67 4.75 12.18
C SER A 254 -1.13 4.20 10.86
N MET A 255 -1.36 2.92 10.59
CA MET A 255 -0.81 2.24 9.41
C MET A 255 -1.35 2.82 8.11
N ILE A 256 -2.64 3.19 8.03
CA ILE A 256 -3.21 3.88 6.87
C ILE A 256 -2.54 5.22 6.62
N LYS A 257 -2.13 5.92 7.68
CA LYS A 257 -1.42 7.19 7.53
C LYS A 257 0.02 6.96 7.08
N GLN A 258 0.68 5.91 7.54
CA GLN A 258 2.01 5.51 7.06
C GLN A 258 1.96 5.06 5.58
N LEU A 259 0.91 4.33 5.17
CA LEU A 259 0.60 3.98 3.78
C LEU A 259 0.42 5.24 2.91
N GLN A 260 -0.38 6.21 3.38
CA GLN A 260 -0.57 7.51 2.70
C GLN A 260 0.71 8.36 2.61
N LEU A 261 1.72 8.07 3.44
CA LEU A 261 3.04 8.71 3.39
C LEU A 261 4.04 7.94 2.53
N GLY A 262 3.63 6.83 1.90
CA GLY A 262 4.43 6.09 0.93
C GLY A 262 5.00 4.77 1.46
N ALA A 263 4.81 4.41 2.74
CA ALA A 263 5.28 3.12 3.22
C ALA A 263 4.56 1.97 2.48
N ARG A 264 5.32 0.97 2.02
CA ARG A 264 4.81 -0.25 1.37
C ARG A 264 5.35 -1.53 2.00
N PHE A 265 6.38 -1.39 2.84
CA PHE A 265 6.96 -2.49 3.60
C PHE A 265 6.81 -2.23 5.10
N PHE A 266 6.17 -3.16 5.82
CA PHE A 266 5.96 -3.04 7.26
C PHE A 266 6.59 -4.21 8.02
N GLU A 267 7.27 -3.88 9.10
CA GLU A 267 7.65 -4.85 10.13
C GLU A 267 6.57 -4.93 11.21
N LEU A 268 6.23 -6.14 11.65
CA LEU A 268 5.31 -6.42 12.75
C LEU A 268 5.82 -7.57 13.61
N ASP A 269 5.84 -7.37 14.93
CA ASP A 269 6.10 -8.42 15.90
C ASP A 269 4.83 -9.24 16.13
N VAL A 270 4.88 -10.55 15.82
CA VAL A 270 3.71 -11.43 15.92
C VAL A 270 3.90 -12.52 16.97
N ARG A 271 2.86 -12.75 17.76
CA ARG A 271 2.85 -13.74 18.84
C ARG A 271 1.54 -14.52 18.89
N LYS A 272 1.57 -15.66 19.55
CA LYS A 272 0.37 -16.43 19.84
C LYS A 272 -0.53 -15.58 20.75
N GLY A 273 -1.78 -15.42 20.35
CA GLY A 273 -2.83 -14.90 21.22
C GLY A 273 -3.74 -15.99 21.74
N ASN A 274 -4.85 -15.56 22.35
CA ASN A 274 -5.85 -16.50 22.88
C ASN A 274 -6.66 -17.15 21.75
N ARG A 275 -7.11 -16.35 20.79
CA ARG A 275 -7.95 -16.78 19.66
C ARG A 275 -7.36 -16.41 18.30
N GLN A 276 -6.79 -15.21 18.21
CA GLN A 276 -6.11 -14.68 17.03
C GLN A 276 -4.64 -14.37 17.35
N THR A 277 -3.85 -14.21 16.31
CA THR A 277 -2.48 -13.70 16.37
C THR A 277 -2.49 -12.31 16.97
N LYS A 278 -1.61 -12.08 17.93
CA LYS A 278 -1.39 -10.76 18.51
C LYS A 278 -0.22 -10.06 17.84
N VAL A 279 -0.34 -8.74 17.74
CA VAL A 279 0.77 -7.84 17.47
C VAL A 279 1.10 -7.07 18.74
N CYS A 280 2.37 -7.11 19.13
CA CYS A 280 2.90 -6.41 20.30
C CYS A 280 4.42 -6.36 20.21
N HIS A 281 5.04 -5.31 20.73
CA HIS A 281 6.48 -5.12 20.63
C HIS A 281 7.18 -5.34 21.96
N SER A 282 8.12 -6.28 22.00
CA SER A 282 9.04 -6.50 23.13
C SER A 282 8.36 -6.39 24.52
N THR A 283 8.70 -5.37 25.32
CA THR A 283 8.22 -5.16 26.69
C THR A 283 6.75 -4.76 26.81
N ASP A 284 6.12 -4.36 25.71
CA ASP A 284 4.73 -3.89 25.68
C ASP A 284 3.72 -5.05 25.59
N CYS A 285 4.21 -6.24 25.24
CA CYS A 285 3.40 -7.46 25.13
C CYS A 285 2.67 -7.80 26.44
N GLY A 286 1.37 -8.11 26.31
CA GLY A 286 0.47 -8.42 27.44
C GLY A 286 -0.14 -7.19 28.14
N ARG A 287 0.29 -5.97 27.79
CA ARG A 287 -0.29 -4.71 28.32
C ARG A 287 -0.81 -3.79 27.21
N LYS A 288 -0.11 -3.76 26.07
CA LYS A 288 -0.42 -2.98 24.88
C LYS A 288 -0.30 -3.91 23.68
N ASP A 289 -1.33 -4.73 23.50
CA ASP A 289 -1.46 -5.62 22.35
C ASP A 289 -2.78 -5.39 21.63
N THR A 290 -2.81 -5.77 20.37
CA THR A 290 -4.04 -5.88 19.58
C THR A 290 -3.93 -7.07 18.65
N THR A 291 -5.00 -7.40 17.93
CA THR A 291 -4.96 -8.52 16.99
C THR A 291 -4.33 -8.11 15.67
N LEU A 292 -3.73 -9.09 15.00
CA LEU A 292 -3.24 -8.91 13.63
C LEU A 292 -4.39 -8.49 12.70
N ARG A 293 -5.59 -9.06 12.85
CA ARG A 293 -6.74 -8.72 12.00
C ARG A 293 -7.15 -7.26 12.09
N ARG A 294 -7.05 -6.61 13.25
CA ARG A 294 -7.28 -5.17 13.36
C ARG A 294 -6.33 -4.38 12.45
N MET A 295 -5.03 -4.70 12.47
CA MET A 295 -4.04 -4.03 11.62
C MET A 295 -4.29 -4.32 10.14
N LEU A 296 -4.59 -5.58 9.79
CA LEU A 296 -4.90 -5.97 8.42
C LEU A 296 -6.19 -5.34 7.91
N GLY A 297 -7.19 -5.11 8.76
CA GLY A 297 -8.45 -4.47 8.41
C GLY A 297 -8.29 -3.00 8.01
N GLU A 298 -7.32 -2.30 8.60
CA GLU A 298 -6.95 -0.93 8.22
C GLU A 298 -6.27 -0.91 6.84
N VAL A 299 -5.34 -1.83 6.58
CA VAL A 299 -4.66 -2.00 5.28
C VAL A 299 -5.65 -2.39 4.19
N ASP A 300 -6.55 -3.33 4.48
CA ASP A 300 -7.63 -3.77 3.58
C ASP A 300 -8.62 -2.64 3.26
N SER A 301 -8.84 -1.70 4.19
CA SER A 301 -9.65 -0.50 3.92
C SER A 301 -8.91 0.47 3.01
N TRP A 302 -7.61 0.71 3.23
CA TRP A 302 -6.79 1.56 2.37
C TRP A 302 -6.70 1.04 0.94
N LEU A 303 -6.52 -0.28 0.75
CA LEU A 303 -6.39 -0.92 -0.55
C LEU A 303 -7.59 -0.71 -1.48
N LYS A 304 -8.78 -0.40 -0.94
CA LYS A 304 -9.99 -0.11 -1.73
C LYS A 304 -9.87 1.16 -2.58
N GLY A 305 -9.01 2.10 -2.19
CA GLY A 305 -8.71 3.32 -2.96
C GLY A 305 -7.23 3.49 -3.27
N ALA A 306 -6.43 2.42 -3.16
CA ALA A 306 -5.02 2.44 -3.49
C ALA A 306 -4.80 2.42 -5.01
N ASP A 307 -3.71 3.01 -5.46
CA ASP A 307 -3.35 3.07 -6.88
C ASP A 307 -3.01 1.67 -7.41
N GLU A 308 -3.09 1.48 -8.73
CA GLU A 308 -2.89 0.15 -9.33
C GLU A 308 -1.48 -0.40 -9.11
N ASN A 309 -0.49 0.44 -8.86
CA ASN A 309 0.89 0.03 -8.58
C ASN A 309 1.12 -0.42 -7.14
N ASP A 310 0.21 -0.11 -6.21
CA ASP A 310 0.42 -0.33 -4.80
C ASP A 310 0.44 -1.82 -4.44
N VAL A 311 1.55 -2.30 -3.88
CA VAL A 311 1.65 -3.62 -3.25
C VAL A 311 2.21 -3.42 -1.86
N VAL A 312 1.54 -3.97 -0.85
CA VAL A 312 1.98 -3.89 0.55
C VAL A 312 2.56 -5.23 0.95
N PHE A 313 3.68 -5.25 1.67
CA PHE A 313 4.18 -6.49 2.21
C PHE A 313 4.70 -6.37 3.62
N PHE A 314 4.66 -7.50 4.31
CA PHE A 314 4.91 -7.57 5.74
C PHE A 314 6.07 -8.51 6.04
N PHE A 315 7.03 -8.00 6.79
CA PHE A 315 7.93 -8.82 7.58
C PHE A 315 7.30 -9.07 8.94
N LEU A 316 7.13 -10.34 9.28
CA LEU A 316 6.62 -10.77 10.57
C LEU A 316 7.78 -11.27 11.43
N GLN A 317 8.13 -10.55 12.49
CA GLN A 317 9.03 -11.07 13.50
C GLN A 317 8.30 -12.18 14.27
N ASP A 318 8.70 -13.42 14.00
CA ASP A 318 8.10 -14.65 14.51
C ASP A 318 8.53 -14.91 15.97
N ASP A 319 7.73 -14.39 16.90
CA ASP A 319 7.83 -14.65 18.34
C ASP A 319 6.76 -15.68 18.78
N MET A 320 6.39 -16.62 17.90
CA MET A 320 5.45 -17.71 18.22
C MET A 320 6.12 -18.86 18.99
N ASP A 321 7.45 -18.86 19.11
CA ASP A 321 8.25 -19.86 19.85
C ASP A 321 7.95 -21.32 19.45
N GLY A 322 7.74 -21.58 18.16
CA GLY A 322 7.42 -22.93 17.68
C GLY A 322 5.99 -23.39 17.97
N ASN A 323 5.12 -22.53 18.50
CA ASN A 323 3.78 -22.91 18.90
C ASN A 323 2.86 -23.18 17.69
N SER A 324 2.45 -24.44 17.52
CA SER A 324 1.60 -24.86 16.40
C SER A 324 0.22 -24.20 16.39
N ASP A 325 -0.37 -23.88 17.54
CA ASP A 325 -1.63 -23.11 17.59
C ASP A 325 -1.40 -21.68 17.10
N GLY A 326 -0.29 -21.06 17.51
CA GLY A 326 0.09 -19.74 17.07
C GLY A 326 0.23 -19.64 15.55
N TYR A 327 0.88 -20.62 14.92
CA TYR A 327 0.97 -20.68 13.46
C TYR A 327 -0.39 -20.94 12.79
N ARG A 328 -1.30 -21.69 13.41
CA ARG A 328 -2.68 -21.83 12.91
C ARG A 328 -3.45 -20.52 12.99
N GLN A 329 -3.29 -19.76 14.08
CA GLN A 329 -3.85 -18.42 14.21
C GLN A 329 -3.33 -17.52 13.09
N LEU A 330 -2.00 -17.48 12.89
CA LEU A 330 -1.37 -16.67 11.86
C LEU A 330 -1.89 -17.01 10.46
N LYS A 331 -1.98 -18.31 10.15
CA LYS A 331 -2.55 -18.79 8.89
C LYS A 331 -3.96 -18.21 8.69
N ASN A 332 -4.82 -18.34 9.70
CA ASN A 332 -6.22 -17.93 9.62
C ASN A 332 -6.39 -16.41 9.55
N ASP A 333 -5.51 -15.64 10.21
CA ASP A 333 -5.56 -14.18 10.20
C ASP A 333 -5.04 -13.60 8.88
N VAL A 334 -4.01 -14.19 8.29
CA VAL A 334 -3.57 -13.83 6.93
C VAL A 334 -4.61 -14.24 5.89
N ALA A 335 -5.19 -15.44 6.02
CA ALA A 335 -6.25 -15.91 5.12
C ALA A 335 -7.53 -15.07 5.23
N TRP A 336 -7.77 -14.43 6.39
CA TRP A 336 -8.91 -13.55 6.58
C TRP A 336 -8.89 -12.35 5.63
N MET A 337 -7.74 -11.87 5.16
CA MET A 337 -7.70 -10.82 4.11
C MET A 337 -8.29 -11.29 2.78
N GLY A 338 -8.37 -12.60 2.54
CA GLY A 338 -9.00 -13.17 1.35
C GLY A 338 -8.12 -13.06 0.10
N ASP A 339 -8.76 -12.78 -1.04
CA ASP A 339 -8.14 -12.92 -2.36
C ASP A 339 -7.06 -11.89 -2.69
N MET A 340 -6.85 -10.87 -1.85
CA MET A 340 -5.76 -9.90 -2.05
C MET A 340 -4.38 -10.48 -1.69
N VAL A 341 -4.32 -11.60 -0.97
CA VAL A 341 -3.04 -12.15 -0.48
C VAL A 341 -2.39 -13.05 -1.53
N TYR A 342 -1.18 -12.69 -1.92
CA TYR A 342 -0.27 -13.57 -2.64
C TYR A 342 0.32 -14.56 -1.65
N THR A 343 0.05 -15.83 -1.90
CA THR A 343 0.39 -16.93 -1.00
C THR A 343 1.30 -17.92 -1.70
N ALA A 344 2.13 -18.58 -0.91
CA ALA A 344 2.90 -19.70 -1.34
C ALA A 344 2.04 -20.98 -1.36
N GLU A 345 2.25 -21.85 -2.35
CA GLU A 345 1.53 -23.15 -2.43
C GLU A 345 2.03 -24.18 -1.40
N ALA A 346 3.26 -24.01 -0.92
CA ALA A 346 3.91 -24.87 0.06
C ALA A 346 4.90 -24.05 0.90
N CYS A 347 5.48 -24.66 1.93
CA CYS A 347 6.55 -24.03 2.67
C CYS A 347 7.71 -23.63 1.75
N GLN A 348 7.90 -22.33 1.53
CA GLN A 348 8.95 -21.81 0.66
C GLN A 348 9.50 -20.47 1.15
N LYS A 349 10.72 -20.17 0.70
CA LYS A 349 11.30 -18.84 0.83
C LYS A 349 10.61 -17.88 -0.13
N VAL A 350 10.80 -16.58 0.10
CA VAL A 350 10.44 -15.56 -0.90
C VAL A 350 11.19 -15.88 -2.21
N PRO A 351 10.50 -16.06 -3.35
CA PRO A 351 11.16 -16.36 -4.62
C PRO A 351 12.10 -15.22 -5.03
N LEU A 352 13.31 -15.55 -5.49
CA LEU A 352 14.31 -14.57 -5.89
C LEU A 352 13.85 -13.73 -7.09
N ASP A 353 13.03 -14.30 -7.96
CA ASP A 353 12.48 -13.63 -9.13
C ASP A 353 11.12 -12.98 -8.87
N LEU A 354 10.62 -12.96 -7.63
CA LEU A 354 9.37 -12.29 -7.29
C LEU A 354 9.54 -10.78 -7.47
N THR A 355 8.58 -10.16 -8.17
CA THR A 355 8.51 -8.71 -8.37
C THR A 355 7.15 -8.21 -7.92
N LEU A 356 7.02 -6.92 -7.61
CA LEU A 356 5.72 -6.33 -7.29
C LEU A 356 4.76 -6.45 -8.48
N GLU A 357 5.26 -6.33 -9.72
CA GLU A 357 4.46 -6.55 -10.93
C GLU A 357 3.91 -7.98 -11.02
N LYS A 358 4.68 -9.01 -10.66
CA LYS A 358 4.20 -10.41 -10.64
C LYS A 358 3.08 -10.60 -9.63
N VAL A 359 3.21 -10.01 -8.44
CA VAL A 359 2.15 -10.02 -7.41
C VAL A 359 0.87 -9.41 -7.98
N ARG A 360 0.95 -8.21 -8.58
CA ARG A 360 -0.21 -7.54 -9.18
C ARG A 360 -0.85 -8.30 -10.33
N LYS A 361 -0.03 -8.82 -11.26
CA LYS A 361 -0.51 -9.62 -12.40
C LYS A 361 -1.23 -10.90 -11.99
N SER A 362 -0.98 -11.40 -10.77
CA SER A 362 -1.74 -12.51 -10.18
C SER A 362 -3.06 -12.09 -9.50
N GLY A 363 -3.45 -10.81 -9.62
CA GLY A 363 -4.63 -10.24 -8.97
C GLY A 363 -4.44 -9.98 -7.47
N LYS A 364 -3.20 -10.02 -6.97
CA LYS A 364 -2.86 -9.91 -5.55
C LYS A 364 -2.23 -8.56 -5.25
N ARG A 365 -2.37 -8.11 -4.01
CA ARG A 365 -1.93 -6.78 -3.54
C ARG A 365 -1.13 -6.82 -2.24
N VAL A 366 -1.13 -7.97 -1.55
CA VAL A 366 -0.44 -8.14 -0.26
C VAL A 366 0.34 -9.43 -0.21
N PHE A 367 1.51 -9.45 0.42
CA PHE A 367 2.17 -10.71 0.79
C PHE A 367 2.89 -10.63 2.13
N PHE A 368 3.18 -11.79 2.70
CA PHE A 368 3.76 -11.91 4.03
C PHE A 368 4.98 -12.82 3.97
N TYR A 369 6.02 -12.44 4.70
CA TYR A 369 7.11 -13.34 5.04
C TYR A 369 7.50 -13.16 6.50
N LYS A 370 8.09 -14.19 7.10
CA LYS A 370 8.43 -14.19 8.53
C LYS A 370 9.88 -14.52 8.83
N SER A 371 10.32 -14.14 10.03
CA SER A 371 11.55 -14.61 10.64
C SER A 371 11.40 -16.05 11.18
N GLY A 372 12.32 -16.51 12.04
CA GLY A 372 12.20 -17.80 12.73
C GLY A 372 12.49 -19.05 11.88
N GLY A 373 13.10 -18.89 10.70
CA GLY A 373 13.44 -20.01 9.81
C GLY A 373 12.20 -20.71 9.24
N SER A 374 12.32 -22.01 8.98
CA SER A 374 11.23 -22.85 8.47
C SER A 374 10.23 -23.30 9.55
N THR A 375 10.42 -22.90 10.81
CA THR A 375 9.51 -23.24 11.91
C THR A 375 8.08 -22.76 11.59
N GLY A 376 7.08 -23.63 11.75
CA GLY A 376 5.67 -23.29 11.52
C GLY A 376 5.25 -23.10 10.06
N CYS A 377 6.19 -23.18 9.11
CA CYS A 377 5.97 -22.90 7.70
C CYS A 377 5.01 -23.90 7.03
N ASP A 378 5.04 -25.17 7.42
CA ASP A 378 4.10 -26.20 6.95
C ASP A 378 2.67 -25.99 7.49
N ILE A 379 2.50 -25.14 8.51
CA ILE A 379 1.20 -24.79 9.08
C ILE A 379 0.67 -23.52 8.41
N ALA A 380 1.44 -22.43 8.50
CA ALA A 380 1.14 -21.12 7.93
C ALA A 380 1.69 -20.99 6.50
N THR A 381 1.22 -21.85 5.59
CA THR A 381 1.71 -21.94 4.20
C THR A 381 1.49 -20.67 3.39
N ASN A 382 0.59 -19.79 3.83
CA ASN A 382 0.34 -18.46 3.25
C ASN A 382 1.33 -17.38 3.71
N VAL A 383 2.34 -17.74 4.50
CA VAL A 383 3.42 -16.85 4.95
C VAL A 383 4.75 -17.43 4.52
N MET A 384 5.50 -16.70 3.68
CA MET A 384 6.80 -17.13 3.16
C MET A 384 7.90 -17.05 4.23
N VAL A 385 9.04 -17.70 3.97
CA VAL A 385 10.20 -17.68 4.88
C VAL A 385 11.22 -16.63 4.42
N GLY A 386 11.56 -15.68 5.31
CA GLY A 386 12.60 -14.68 5.06
C GLY A 386 14.02 -15.16 5.35
N SER A 387 14.20 -16.29 6.05
CA SER A 387 15.51 -16.75 6.49
C SER A 387 16.48 -17.04 5.32
N GLY A 388 17.60 -16.31 5.33
CA GLY A 388 18.58 -16.35 4.25
C GLY A 388 18.07 -15.79 2.93
N TRP A 389 17.00 -15.00 2.95
CA TRP A 389 16.58 -14.11 1.86
C TRP A 389 16.72 -12.66 2.33
N GLU A 390 16.31 -12.37 3.55
CA GLU A 390 16.49 -11.06 4.18
C GLU A 390 17.82 -10.96 4.93
N ARG A 391 18.43 -9.77 4.85
CA ARG A 391 19.52 -9.31 5.71
C ARG A 391 19.09 -8.03 6.39
N ASN A 392 18.99 -8.06 7.72
CA ASN A 392 18.66 -6.88 8.53
C ASN A 392 19.92 -6.35 9.23
N ILE A 393 20.12 -5.04 9.21
CA ILE A 393 21.24 -4.35 9.87
C ILE A 393 20.64 -3.18 10.68
N GLY A 394 21.02 -2.99 11.94
CA GLY A 394 20.58 -1.79 12.67
C GLY A 394 21.21 -0.53 12.06
N VAL A 395 20.48 0.59 12.01
CA VAL A 395 21.01 1.87 11.49
C VAL A 395 22.30 2.30 12.20
N ALA A 396 22.45 2.01 13.50
CA ALA A 396 23.68 2.26 14.25
C ALA A 396 24.92 1.50 13.75
N SER A 397 24.73 0.44 12.96
CA SER A 397 25.77 -0.48 12.50
C SER A 397 25.98 -0.48 10.99
N ILE A 398 25.10 0.18 10.22
CA ILE A 398 25.26 0.25 8.77
C ILE A 398 26.16 1.43 8.40
N ASN A 399 27.14 1.18 7.53
CA ASN A 399 27.82 2.24 6.79
C ASN A 399 27.12 2.41 5.44
N VAL A 400 26.40 3.51 5.27
CA VAL A 400 25.62 3.76 4.04
C VAL A 400 26.49 3.97 2.79
N ASN A 401 27.81 4.16 2.95
CA ASN A 401 28.74 4.36 1.84
C ASN A 401 29.31 3.05 1.27
N ASP A 402 29.12 1.93 1.98
CA ASP A 402 29.56 0.62 1.50
C ASP A 402 28.61 0.12 0.39
N ASP A 403 29.10 -0.79 -0.46
CA ASP A 403 28.27 -1.47 -1.46
C ASP A 403 27.38 -2.53 -0.79
N HIS A 404 26.07 -2.31 -0.86
CA HIS A 404 25.02 -3.20 -0.36
C HIS A 404 24.23 -3.88 -1.47
N VAL A 405 24.64 -3.75 -2.74
CA VAL A 405 23.97 -4.42 -3.86
C VAL A 405 24.21 -5.93 -3.78
N VAL A 406 23.17 -6.68 -3.39
CA VAL A 406 23.23 -8.15 -3.27
C VAL A 406 22.05 -8.78 -3.99
N LEU A 407 22.33 -9.46 -5.10
CA LEU A 407 21.27 -9.98 -6.01
C LEU A 407 20.34 -11.02 -5.36
N ASP A 408 20.83 -11.77 -4.37
CA ASP A 408 20.09 -12.85 -3.71
C ASP A 408 19.65 -12.51 -2.28
N ARG A 409 19.76 -11.23 -1.87
CA ARG A 409 19.34 -10.77 -0.53
C ARG A 409 18.57 -9.46 -0.58
N PHE A 410 17.53 -9.38 0.23
CA PHE A 410 16.87 -8.12 0.57
C PHE A 410 17.56 -7.52 1.79
N THR A 411 18.39 -6.50 1.58
CA THR A 411 19.11 -5.78 2.63
C THR A 411 18.27 -4.62 3.15
N ARG A 412 17.78 -4.75 4.38
CA ARG A 412 17.08 -3.67 5.08
C ARG A 412 17.90 -3.15 6.26
N SER A 413 17.66 -1.89 6.62
CA SER A 413 18.21 -1.29 7.82
C SER A 413 17.12 -0.67 8.68
N GLN A 414 17.06 -0.95 9.97
CA GLN A 414 15.99 -0.45 10.85
C GLN A 414 16.48 0.61 11.83
N GLU A 415 15.68 1.65 11.99
CA GLU A 415 15.87 2.66 13.02
C GLU A 415 15.56 2.10 14.42
N CYS A 416 15.99 2.84 15.43
CA CYS A 416 15.60 2.61 16.81
C CYS A 416 15.46 3.98 17.47
N VAL A 417 14.28 4.60 17.33
CA VAL A 417 13.96 5.93 17.85
C VAL A 417 12.81 5.81 18.83
N ASN A 418 13.16 5.59 20.09
CA ASN A 418 12.19 5.49 21.17
C ASN A 418 12.82 5.95 22.51
N ASN A 419 12.22 5.57 23.64
CA ASN A 419 12.73 5.96 24.96
C ASN A 419 14.05 5.24 25.34
N PHE A 420 14.40 4.16 24.63
CA PHE A 420 15.52 3.27 24.94
C PHE A 420 16.71 3.44 23.99
N CYS A 421 16.48 3.94 22.77
CA CYS A 421 17.48 4.13 21.72
C CYS A 421 17.15 5.37 20.86
N LYS A 422 18.16 5.95 20.19
CA LYS A 422 18.01 7.17 19.38
C LYS A 422 18.74 7.08 18.04
N ASP A 423 18.78 5.89 17.47
CA ASP A 423 19.46 5.61 16.20
C ASP A 423 18.49 5.89 15.05
N ALA A 424 18.59 7.08 14.48
CA ALA A 424 17.82 7.51 13.32
C ALA A 424 18.73 7.67 12.10
N ILE A 425 18.22 7.34 10.92
CA ILE A 425 18.91 7.62 9.67
C ILE A 425 18.64 9.08 9.28
N SER A 426 19.68 9.82 8.88
CA SER A 426 19.48 11.15 8.31
C SER A 426 18.85 11.05 6.92
N ALA A 427 18.18 12.11 6.45
CA ALA A 427 17.56 12.08 5.13
C ALA A 427 18.60 11.91 4.00
N ASP A 428 19.78 12.52 4.14
CA ASP A 428 20.87 12.39 3.15
C ASP A 428 21.56 11.02 3.21
N ASP A 429 21.71 10.43 4.40
CA ASP A 429 22.25 9.07 4.53
C ASP A 429 21.25 8.03 4.01
N ALA A 430 19.94 8.24 4.19
CA ALA A 430 18.92 7.36 3.62
C ALA A 430 19.00 7.35 2.08
N ARG A 431 19.14 8.53 1.45
CA ARG A 431 19.41 8.64 0.00
C ARG A 431 20.70 7.92 -0.39
N THR A 432 21.78 8.19 0.31
CA THR A 432 23.09 7.59 0.03
C THR A 432 23.04 6.06 0.13
N GLY A 433 22.34 5.53 1.14
CA GLY A 433 22.20 4.10 1.34
C GLY A 433 21.41 3.41 0.24
N ILE A 434 20.28 3.96 -0.21
CA ILE A 434 19.53 3.35 -1.32
C ILE A 434 20.31 3.40 -2.64
N GLU A 435 21.06 4.48 -2.89
CA GLU A 435 21.98 4.60 -4.02
C GLU A 435 23.12 3.57 -3.99
N ASN A 436 23.45 3.06 -2.79
CA ASN A 436 24.44 2.01 -2.60
C ASN A 436 23.81 0.63 -2.37
N GLY A 437 22.52 0.44 -2.64
CA GLY A 437 21.89 -0.88 -2.67
C GLY A 437 21.17 -1.31 -1.40
N VAL A 438 20.98 -0.43 -0.40
CA VAL A 438 20.04 -0.71 0.70
C VAL A 438 18.62 -0.72 0.12
N ASN A 439 17.89 -1.83 0.29
CA ASN A 439 16.55 -1.97 -0.28
C ASN A 439 15.51 -1.16 0.50
N ALA A 440 15.65 -1.06 1.81
CA ALA A 440 14.68 -0.40 2.67
C ALA A 440 15.29 0.11 3.97
N PHE A 441 14.93 1.34 4.34
CA PHE A 441 15.11 1.83 5.71
C PHE A 441 13.78 1.70 6.47
N GLY A 442 13.73 0.84 7.47
CA GLY A 442 12.61 0.74 8.40
C GLY A 442 12.60 1.97 9.31
N LEU A 443 11.85 3.00 8.92
CA LEU A 443 11.80 4.26 9.63
C LEU A 443 10.89 4.17 10.86
N ASP A 444 11.34 4.76 11.95
CA ASP A 444 10.56 5.11 13.12
C ASP A 444 10.07 6.55 13.01
N MET A 445 8.98 6.86 13.72
CA MET A 445 8.44 8.20 13.90
C MET A 445 8.21 8.93 12.57
N ILE A 446 7.69 8.20 11.58
CA ILE A 446 7.26 8.77 10.29
C ILE A 446 6.21 9.87 10.53
N GLU A 447 6.48 11.06 10.02
CA GLU A 447 5.60 12.22 10.08
C GLU A 447 5.35 12.76 8.65
N GLU A 448 4.32 13.60 8.48
CA GLU A 448 4.00 14.21 7.19
C GLU A 448 5.19 14.97 6.57
N SER A 449 5.99 15.64 7.41
CA SER A 449 7.19 16.34 6.98
C SER A 449 8.27 15.43 6.38
N ASP A 450 8.26 14.12 6.66
CA ASP A 450 9.20 13.20 6.02
C ASP A 450 8.96 13.10 4.52
N LEU A 451 7.71 13.22 4.05
CA LEU A 451 7.35 13.22 2.63
C LEU A 451 7.21 14.64 2.06
N ASP A 452 6.54 15.53 2.79
CA ASP A 452 6.13 16.84 2.27
C ASP A 452 7.27 17.87 2.27
N SER A 453 8.32 17.65 3.07
CA SER A 453 9.54 18.48 3.07
C SER A 453 10.59 17.92 2.13
N THR A 454 11.25 18.78 1.35
CA THR A 454 12.40 18.38 0.50
C THR A 454 13.62 17.90 1.28
N SER A 455 13.67 18.19 2.59
CA SER A 455 14.67 17.67 3.53
C SER A 455 14.19 16.45 4.32
N GLY A 456 12.98 15.97 4.06
CA GLY A 456 12.37 14.84 4.76
C GLY A 456 12.98 13.50 4.36
N ARG A 457 12.97 12.53 5.28
CA ARG A 457 13.60 11.21 5.08
C ARG A 457 12.96 10.42 3.95
N ILE A 458 11.63 10.46 3.83
CA ILE A 458 10.91 9.77 2.76
C ILE A 458 11.11 10.51 1.43
N ASN A 459 11.01 11.84 1.44
CA ASN A 459 11.21 12.67 0.27
C ASN A 459 12.59 12.41 -0.36
N LYS A 460 13.66 12.35 0.44
CA LYS A 460 15.01 12.03 -0.05
C LYS A 460 15.16 10.60 -0.60
N GLN A 461 14.29 9.68 -0.22
CA GLN A 461 14.27 8.31 -0.76
C GLN A 461 13.50 8.18 -2.09
N LEU A 462 12.78 9.23 -2.54
CA LEU A 462 12.16 9.30 -3.87
C LEU A 462 13.22 9.46 -4.98
N TRP A 463 14.02 8.42 -5.22
CA TRP A 463 15.25 8.49 -5.99
C TRP A 463 15.05 8.88 -7.46
N ALA A 464 13.98 8.40 -8.11
CA ALA A 464 13.75 8.64 -9.53
C ALA A 464 13.36 10.10 -9.76
N ILE A 465 12.20 10.51 -9.24
CA ILE A 465 11.69 11.89 -9.29
C ILE A 465 11.20 12.33 -7.91
N GLY A 466 11.25 13.64 -7.64
CA GLY A 466 10.65 14.26 -6.45
C GLY A 466 9.38 15.06 -6.76
N PRO A 467 8.63 15.51 -5.73
CA PRO A 467 7.38 16.25 -5.89
C PRO A 467 7.53 17.53 -6.73
N GLU A 468 8.69 18.17 -6.67
CA GLU A 468 9.05 19.36 -7.45
C GLU A 468 8.92 19.20 -8.98
N ASN A 469 8.78 17.97 -9.46
CA ASN A 469 8.86 17.62 -10.87
C ASN A 469 7.71 16.71 -11.33
N THR A 470 6.48 17.03 -10.94
CA THR A 470 5.30 16.14 -11.15
C THR A 470 4.12 16.79 -11.90
N TYR A 471 4.28 18.04 -12.36
CA TYR A 471 3.20 18.76 -13.02
C TYR A 471 2.70 18.05 -14.29
N ASN A 472 1.39 17.78 -14.36
CA ASN A 472 0.74 17.00 -15.42
C ASN A 472 1.45 15.65 -15.66
N GLY A 473 1.78 14.93 -14.58
CA GLY A 473 2.53 13.67 -14.62
C GLY A 473 1.90 12.59 -15.50
N TYR A 474 0.57 12.51 -15.56
CA TYR A 474 -0.14 11.47 -16.31
C TYR A 474 -0.59 11.87 -17.72
N ALA A 475 -0.15 13.02 -18.23
CA ALA A 475 -0.56 13.45 -19.56
C ALA A 475 -0.10 12.46 -20.66
N GLN A 476 -0.92 12.27 -21.69
CA GLN A 476 -0.58 11.36 -22.80
C GLN A 476 0.74 11.78 -23.47
N GLY A 477 1.63 10.81 -23.68
CA GLY A 477 2.95 11.03 -24.28
C GLY A 477 4.03 11.52 -23.31
N ARG A 478 3.71 11.60 -22.00
CA ARG A 478 4.70 11.81 -20.94
C ARG A 478 5.71 10.67 -20.90
N SER A 479 6.95 11.03 -20.60
CA SER A 479 8.07 10.12 -20.40
C SER A 479 8.95 10.62 -19.26
N LEU A 480 9.87 9.77 -18.80
CA LEU A 480 11.02 10.24 -18.02
C LEU A 480 12.26 10.33 -18.90
N GLU A 481 13.00 11.41 -18.69
CA GLU A 481 14.40 11.53 -19.12
C GLU A 481 15.31 11.36 -17.92
N PHE A 482 16.46 10.76 -18.15
CA PHE A 482 17.50 10.57 -17.15
C PHE A 482 18.52 11.68 -17.24
N TRP A 483 18.87 12.26 -16.09
CA TRP A 483 19.77 13.40 -15.95
C TRP A 483 21.05 12.96 -15.22
N GLU A 484 22.20 13.26 -15.84
CA GLU A 484 23.51 12.96 -15.24
C GLU A 484 23.77 13.78 -13.97
N TYR A 485 23.13 14.93 -13.82
CA TYR A 485 23.34 15.86 -12.71
C TYR A 485 22.09 16.00 -11.83
N GLY A 486 22.28 16.64 -10.67
CA GLY A 486 21.21 16.98 -9.73
C GLY A 486 20.95 15.91 -8.67
N ASP A 487 20.09 16.27 -7.72
CA ASP A 487 19.77 15.45 -6.56
C ASP A 487 18.88 14.24 -6.89
N ARG A 488 18.16 14.28 -8.02
CA ARG A 488 17.30 13.21 -8.55
C ARG A 488 17.87 12.67 -9.84
N PHE A 489 17.51 11.44 -10.20
CA PHE A 489 18.01 10.80 -11.41
C PHE A 489 17.19 11.12 -12.66
N MET A 490 15.94 11.51 -12.51
CA MET A 490 15.01 11.68 -13.63
C MET A 490 14.14 12.93 -13.53
N GLN A 491 13.59 13.31 -14.68
CA GLN A 491 12.64 14.41 -14.82
C GLN A 491 11.52 14.08 -15.81
N LEU A 492 10.31 14.57 -15.52
CA LEU A 492 9.21 14.53 -16.49
C LEU A 492 9.59 15.28 -17.76
N SER A 493 9.44 14.59 -18.88
CA SER A 493 9.60 15.13 -20.23
C SER A 493 8.45 14.64 -21.13
N TYR A 494 8.63 14.76 -22.44
CA TYR A 494 7.80 14.15 -23.46
C TYR A 494 8.66 13.27 -24.36
N GLY A 495 8.12 12.12 -24.77
CA GLY A 495 8.88 11.17 -25.59
C GLY A 495 9.21 11.65 -27.01
N GLY A 496 8.73 12.84 -27.40
CA GLY A 496 9.00 13.48 -28.68
C GLY A 496 10.24 14.37 -28.70
N GLU A 497 10.93 14.57 -27.57
CA GLU A 497 12.18 15.32 -27.54
C GLU A 497 13.32 14.54 -28.20
N THR A 498 14.30 15.26 -28.78
CA THR A 498 15.48 14.63 -29.39
C THR A 498 16.57 14.47 -28.34
N ARG A 499 16.79 13.22 -27.89
CA ARG A 499 17.84 12.86 -26.93
C ARG A 499 18.59 11.61 -27.38
N ALA A 500 19.77 11.40 -26.83
CA ALA A 500 20.43 10.09 -26.85
C ALA A 500 19.67 9.09 -25.97
N TYR A 501 20.01 7.81 -26.02
CA TYR A 501 19.31 6.73 -25.33
C TYR A 501 20.22 6.05 -24.30
N ALA A 502 19.64 5.67 -23.16
CA ALA A 502 20.29 4.81 -22.18
C ALA A 502 20.16 3.33 -22.60
N CYS A 503 21.28 2.71 -22.93
CA CYS A 503 21.35 1.31 -23.31
C CYS A 503 21.99 0.49 -22.20
N ARG A 504 21.33 -0.60 -21.80
CA ARG A 504 21.91 -1.59 -20.89
C ARG A 504 22.55 -2.71 -21.71
N LEU A 505 23.84 -2.91 -21.54
CA LEU A 505 24.65 -3.90 -22.25
C LEU A 505 24.39 -5.30 -21.68
N ALA A 506 24.86 -6.34 -22.40
CA ALA A 506 24.62 -7.73 -22.03
C ALA A 506 25.28 -8.14 -20.70
N ASP A 507 26.31 -7.42 -20.26
CA ASP A 507 26.97 -7.61 -18.96
C ASP A 507 26.32 -6.80 -17.82
N GLY A 508 25.23 -6.08 -18.11
CA GLY A 508 24.51 -5.23 -17.15
C GLY A 508 25.04 -3.80 -17.02
N SER A 509 26.16 -3.46 -17.67
CA SER A 509 26.69 -2.09 -17.71
C SER A 509 25.85 -1.16 -18.57
N TRP A 510 26.03 0.15 -18.39
CA TRP A 510 25.29 1.19 -19.11
C TRP A 510 26.16 1.85 -20.18
N ALA A 511 25.52 2.23 -21.29
CA ALA A 511 26.12 3.03 -22.35
C ALA A 511 25.11 4.06 -22.86
N ARG A 512 25.62 5.23 -23.28
CA ARG A 512 24.87 6.26 -24.00
C ARG A 512 25.10 6.08 -25.50
N THR A 513 24.05 6.22 -26.29
CA THR A 513 24.19 6.30 -27.76
C THR A 513 24.72 7.65 -28.23
N GLU A 514 25.50 7.64 -29.30
CA GLU A 514 25.76 8.84 -30.12
C GLU A 514 24.54 9.19 -30.99
N ALA A 515 23.78 8.18 -31.43
CA ALA A 515 22.51 8.40 -32.08
C ALA A 515 21.52 9.12 -31.14
N SER A 516 20.74 10.05 -31.68
CA SER A 516 19.70 10.77 -30.93
C SER A 516 18.39 10.84 -31.71
N GLY A 517 17.28 10.97 -31.00
CA GLY A 517 15.94 11.03 -31.56
C GLY A 517 14.88 10.93 -30.47
N VAL A 518 13.69 10.46 -30.85
CA VAL A 518 12.51 10.34 -29.99
C VAL A 518 12.46 8.98 -29.30
N SER A 519 11.84 8.87 -28.11
CA SER A 519 12.00 7.70 -27.22
C SER A 519 11.65 6.36 -27.85
N TRP A 520 10.64 6.31 -28.73
CA TRP A 520 10.23 5.05 -29.39
C TRP A 520 11.26 4.49 -30.38
N GLN A 521 12.26 5.28 -30.77
CA GLN A 521 13.39 4.83 -31.60
C GLN A 521 14.53 4.20 -30.78
N GLY A 522 14.50 4.31 -29.45
CA GLY A 522 15.60 3.90 -28.58
C GLY A 522 16.00 2.44 -28.71
N SER A 523 15.03 1.53 -28.86
CA SER A 523 15.32 0.10 -29.04
C SER A 523 16.15 -0.17 -30.30
N GLY A 524 15.83 0.51 -31.42
CA GLY A 524 16.58 0.42 -32.66
C GLY A 524 17.97 1.07 -32.55
N ALA A 525 18.07 2.22 -31.88
CA ALA A 525 19.34 2.91 -31.68
C ALA A 525 20.33 2.09 -30.82
N CYS A 526 19.87 1.58 -29.67
CA CYS A 526 20.70 0.77 -28.78
C CYS A 526 21.22 -0.49 -29.47
N THR A 527 20.36 -1.22 -30.17
CA THR A 527 20.76 -2.46 -30.85
C THR A 527 21.69 -2.22 -32.05
N ALA A 528 21.56 -1.08 -32.74
CA ALA A 528 22.42 -0.71 -33.85
C ALA A 528 23.83 -0.30 -33.40
N GLU A 529 23.93 0.48 -32.32
CA GLU A 529 25.20 1.00 -31.81
C GLU A 529 25.92 -0.01 -30.90
N PHE A 530 25.16 -0.73 -30.09
CA PHE A 530 25.65 -1.72 -29.14
C PHE A 530 24.90 -3.05 -29.34
N PRO A 531 25.37 -3.93 -30.25
CA PRO A 531 24.73 -5.21 -30.52
C PRO A 531 24.52 -6.07 -29.26
N GLY A 532 23.29 -6.54 -29.04
CA GLY A 532 22.90 -7.31 -27.86
C GLY A 532 22.50 -6.47 -26.63
N SER A 533 22.59 -5.15 -26.70
CA SER A 533 22.07 -4.25 -25.67
C SER A 533 20.56 -4.07 -25.75
N THR A 534 19.99 -3.48 -24.71
CA THR A 534 18.57 -3.16 -24.59
C THR A 534 18.37 -1.68 -24.29
N PHE A 535 17.38 -1.03 -24.91
CA PHE A 535 16.92 0.28 -24.47
C PHE A 535 16.13 0.12 -23.18
N ASP A 536 16.69 0.60 -22.07
CA ASP A 536 16.32 0.17 -20.72
C ASP A 536 16.04 1.36 -19.80
N ALA A 537 15.60 1.06 -18.58
CA ALA A 537 15.40 2.02 -17.50
C ALA A 537 16.03 1.45 -16.21
N PRO A 538 16.76 2.25 -15.42
CA PRO A 538 17.24 1.77 -14.13
C PRO A 538 16.05 1.50 -13.22
N LEU A 539 16.00 0.33 -12.58
CA LEU A 539 14.84 -0.11 -11.80
C LEU A 539 14.97 0.15 -10.29
N ASN A 540 16.11 0.71 -9.86
CA ASN A 540 16.39 1.12 -8.50
C ASN A 540 17.45 2.23 -8.48
N ALA A 541 17.69 2.81 -7.30
CA ALA A 541 18.63 3.90 -7.12
C ALA A 541 20.09 3.51 -7.43
N ALA A 542 20.49 2.26 -7.16
CA ALA A 542 21.85 1.78 -7.44
C ALA A 542 22.12 1.66 -8.96
N GLU A 543 21.16 1.15 -9.73
CA GLU A 543 21.23 1.14 -11.20
C GLU A 543 21.21 2.55 -11.77
N ALA A 544 20.44 3.45 -11.17
CA ALA A 544 20.39 4.84 -11.58
C ALA A 544 21.76 5.51 -11.36
N LYS A 545 22.39 5.28 -10.20
CA LYS A 545 23.77 5.72 -9.94
C LYS A 545 24.77 5.13 -10.93
N ALA A 546 24.64 3.85 -11.28
CA ALA A 546 25.51 3.22 -12.28
C ALA A 546 25.32 3.83 -13.68
N LEU A 547 24.09 4.12 -14.09
CA LEU A 547 23.81 4.81 -15.35
C LEU A 547 24.41 6.22 -15.35
N ARG A 548 24.19 6.99 -14.28
CA ARG A 548 24.78 8.33 -14.12
C ARG A 548 26.29 8.31 -14.32
N ASN A 549 27.00 7.36 -13.71
CA ASN A 549 28.45 7.22 -13.83
C ASN A 549 28.92 6.84 -15.25
N ALA A 550 28.04 6.34 -16.10
CA ALA A 550 28.34 5.98 -17.49
C ALA A 550 28.03 7.13 -18.49
N LEU A 551 27.46 8.24 -18.02
CA LEU A 551 27.10 9.38 -18.86
C LEU A 551 28.18 10.47 -18.82
N ASP A 552 28.26 11.22 -19.93
CA ASP A 552 29.07 12.44 -19.99
C ASP A 552 28.47 13.54 -19.10
N SER A 553 29.33 14.41 -18.57
CA SER A 553 28.89 15.52 -17.73
C SER A 553 27.85 16.40 -18.44
N GLY A 554 26.71 16.59 -17.79
CA GLY A 554 25.60 17.38 -18.33
C GLY A 554 24.69 16.64 -19.31
N ALA A 555 24.90 15.34 -19.53
CA ALA A 555 24.07 14.55 -20.42
C ALA A 555 22.63 14.39 -19.90
N VAL A 556 21.70 14.40 -20.87
CA VAL A 556 20.29 14.04 -20.67
C VAL A 556 19.92 13.01 -21.74
N VAL A 557 19.37 11.87 -21.31
CA VAL A 557 19.07 10.74 -22.18
C VAL A 557 17.64 10.25 -21.98
N HIS A 558 17.05 9.68 -23.03
CA HIS A 558 15.83 8.90 -22.93
C HIS A 558 16.12 7.62 -22.13
N VAL A 559 15.18 7.26 -21.26
CA VAL A 559 15.07 5.93 -20.64
C VAL A 559 13.76 5.29 -21.08
N ASN A 560 13.70 3.95 -21.05
CA ASN A 560 12.51 3.22 -21.48
C ASN A 560 11.42 3.25 -20.40
N PHE A 561 10.87 4.44 -20.12
CA PHE A 561 9.85 4.65 -19.11
C PHE A 561 8.95 5.83 -19.46
N GLY A 562 7.64 5.58 -19.53
CA GLY A 562 6.67 6.62 -19.87
C GLY A 562 5.23 6.24 -19.57
N VAL A 563 4.33 7.15 -19.90
CA VAL A 563 2.89 7.01 -19.64
C VAL A 563 2.17 6.42 -20.84
N LYS A 564 1.36 5.40 -20.59
CA LYS A 564 0.41 4.84 -21.55
C LYS A 564 -0.88 4.50 -20.83
N ASP A 565 -2.00 4.88 -21.44
CA ASP A 565 -3.35 4.60 -20.92
C ASP A 565 -3.57 5.10 -19.46
N GLY A 566 -2.90 6.21 -19.09
CA GLY A 566 -2.98 6.81 -17.76
C GLY A 566 -1.98 6.24 -16.74
N GLU A 567 -1.19 5.23 -17.11
CA GLU A 567 -0.28 4.55 -16.20
C GLU A 567 1.19 4.73 -16.58
N TRP A 568 2.05 4.81 -15.57
CA TRP A 568 3.50 4.75 -15.72
C TRP A 568 3.97 3.31 -15.99
N GLN A 569 4.72 3.13 -17.08
CA GLN A 569 5.15 1.80 -17.54
C GLN A 569 6.64 1.80 -17.91
N ALA A 570 7.46 1.13 -17.09
CA ALA A 570 8.84 0.82 -17.47
C ALA A 570 8.83 -0.26 -18.57
N GLY A 571 9.62 -0.10 -19.63
CA GLY A 571 9.59 -0.99 -20.80
C GLY A 571 8.48 -0.67 -21.81
N LEU A 572 8.03 0.58 -21.88
CA LEU A 572 6.96 0.99 -22.80
C LEU A 572 7.32 0.80 -24.29
N TRP A 573 8.58 1.02 -24.67
CA TRP A 573 9.06 0.96 -26.06
C TRP A 573 9.93 -0.26 -26.36
N GLY A 574 9.77 -1.34 -25.58
CA GLY A 574 10.50 -2.59 -25.77
C GLY A 574 10.70 -3.35 -24.46
N GLN A 575 11.16 -4.59 -24.55
CA GLN A 575 11.51 -5.38 -23.36
C GLN A 575 12.66 -4.71 -22.61
N LEU A 576 12.64 -4.82 -21.28
CA LEU A 576 13.78 -4.47 -20.44
C LEU A 576 14.71 -5.69 -20.34
N SER A 577 16.00 -5.47 -20.11
CA SER A 577 16.93 -6.56 -19.89
C SER A 577 16.67 -7.27 -18.56
N ALA A 578 17.02 -8.56 -18.48
CA ALA A 578 16.87 -9.34 -17.25
C ALA A 578 17.74 -8.75 -16.12
N ARG A 579 17.27 -8.94 -14.88
CA ARG A 579 17.94 -8.53 -13.64
C ARG A 579 18.31 -9.73 -12.79
#